data_AF-A0A0N0UYK2-F1
#
_entry.id   AF-A0A0N0UYK2-F1
#
_cell.length_a   1.000
_cell.length_b   1.000
_cell.length_c   1.000
_cell.angle_alpha   90.00
_cell.angle_beta   90.00
_cell.angle_gamma   90.00
#
_symmetry.space_group_name_H-M   'P 1'
#
loop_
_entity.id
_entity.type
_entity.pdbx_description
1 polymer ?
#
loop_
_entity_poly.entity_id
_entity_poly.type
_entity_poly.pdbx_seq_one_letter_code
_entity_poly.pdbx_strand_id
1 'polypeptide(L)'
;MLRFFSCFLFILLISSCSETKEQDAQGKEDTIASNLSTDSSSSKTEDPELEEFKVNDAQKKGIMLNIVRQYCQSIAEKDYKKLESLFADSVNQYAFLKNTTKEQIALEMKRFYAGKKDIRLVADYGEMKIKDYTLNIPIFISWEKYKADTQAEIIFDKAFNMVSFTEKPYIKAKEGDKVKNWAGKYVIEGGRQEEAFLEITAISAKKLEFSIRLAENGDCKGTKFEGTAIILSDTEASTTESEDCKMSFILEKEQITLKEVPGCTAHKIACSFEGIYTKKSK
;
A
#
# COMPACT_ATOMS: atom_id res chain seq x y z
N MET A 1 16.25 5.62 24.48
CA MET A 1 15.97 7.07 24.39
C MET A 1 14.75 7.27 23.51
N LEU A 2 13.56 7.38 24.10
CA LEU A 2 12.32 7.69 23.39
C LEU A 2 12.03 9.17 23.63
N ARG A 3 12.19 10.01 22.60
CA ARG A 3 11.75 11.40 22.66
C ARG A 3 10.35 11.50 22.06
N PHE A 4 9.41 11.78 22.94
CA PHE A 4 8.05 12.25 22.67
C PHE A 4 8.08 13.41 21.65
N PHE A 5 7.42 13.24 20.50
CA PHE A 5 7.03 14.37 19.65
C PHE A 5 5.74 14.95 20.22
N SER A 6 5.93 15.89 21.13
CA SER A 6 4.90 16.72 21.75
C SER A 6 4.47 17.83 20.78
N CYS A 7 3.15 17.98 20.65
CA CYS A 7 2.42 19.23 20.42
C CYS A 7 3.03 20.27 19.47
N PHE A 8 2.56 20.29 18.21
CA PHE A 8 2.37 21.54 17.48
C PHE A 8 0.93 22.02 17.67
N LEU A 9 0.67 22.58 18.85
CA LEU A 9 -0.51 23.40 19.12
C LEU A 9 -0.16 24.83 18.67
N PHE A 10 -0.40 25.16 17.40
CA PHE A 10 -0.31 26.54 16.92
C PHE A 10 -1.58 27.27 17.41
N ILE A 11 -1.46 27.94 18.56
CA ILE A 11 -2.45 28.93 19.01
C ILE A 11 -2.33 30.13 18.07
N LEU A 12 -3.25 30.27 17.12
CA LEU A 12 -3.45 31.50 16.37
C LEU A 12 -4.11 32.53 17.30
N LEU A 13 -3.29 33.33 17.98
CA LEU A 13 -3.70 34.61 18.52
C LEU A 13 -3.78 35.62 17.37
N ILE A 14 -4.98 35.82 16.81
CA ILE A 14 -5.27 36.98 15.97
C ILE A 14 -5.98 38.01 16.84
N SER A 15 -5.19 38.92 17.41
CA SER A 15 -5.66 40.20 17.94
C SER A 15 -5.18 41.28 16.98
N SER A 16 -6.10 41.94 16.29
CA SER A 16 -6.13 43.40 16.15
C SER A 16 -7.32 43.81 15.30
N CYS A 17 -8.28 44.48 15.93
CA CYS A 17 -9.17 45.43 15.30
C CYS A 17 -8.37 46.53 14.58
N SER A 18 -8.87 46.99 13.44
CA SER A 18 -8.95 48.44 13.18
C SER A 18 -10.12 48.72 12.25
N GLU A 19 -11.05 49.50 12.77
CA GLU A 19 -12.22 50.08 12.11
C GLU A 19 -11.83 51.15 11.07
N THR A 20 -12.51 51.07 9.93
CA THR A 20 -13.30 52.11 9.24
C THR A 20 -12.68 53.47 8.91
N LYS A 21 -12.69 53.82 7.60
CA LYS A 21 -13.49 54.95 7.06
C LYS A 21 -13.68 54.91 5.53
N GLU A 22 -14.88 55.32 5.15
CA GLU A 22 -15.49 55.50 3.82
C GLU A 22 -14.71 56.46 2.90
N GLN A 23 -14.86 56.29 1.58
CA GLN A 23 -15.56 57.30 0.76
C GLN A 23 -15.97 56.79 -0.64
N ASP A 24 -17.10 57.35 -1.05
CA ASP A 24 -17.98 57.09 -2.18
C ASP A 24 -17.35 57.05 -3.59
N ALA A 25 -17.96 56.27 -4.48
CA ALA A 25 -18.25 56.71 -5.84
C ALA A 25 -19.50 56.02 -6.40
N GLN A 26 -20.32 56.85 -7.00
CA GLN A 26 -21.73 56.73 -7.34
C GLN A 26 -21.91 56.36 -8.83
N GLY A 27 -22.90 55.54 -9.15
CA GLY A 27 -23.39 55.25 -10.52
C GLY A 27 -24.34 54.05 -10.48
N LYS A 28 -25.64 54.21 -10.23
CA LYS A 28 -26.75 54.78 -11.02
C LYS A 28 -27.20 53.87 -12.17
N GLU A 29 -28.42 53.34 -11.99
CA GLU A 29 -29.42 52.83 -12.98
C GLU A 29 -29.04 51.52 -13.73
N ASP A 30 -29.92 50.52 -13.93
CA ASP A 30 -31.38 50.52 -14.02
C ASP A 30 -32.02 49.18 -13.58
N THR A 31 -33.26 49.33 -13.15
CA THR A 31 -34.22 48.27 -12.81
C THR A 31 -34.90 47.75 -14.09
N ILE A 32 -34.88 46.44 -14.34
CA ILE A 32 -35.90 45.79 -15.16
C ILE A 32 -36.41 44.54 -14.44
N ALA A 33 -37.60 44.67 -13.89
CA ALA A 33 -38.44 43.55 -13.50
C ALA A 33 -39.01 42.90 -14.77
N SER A 34 -38.86 41.58 -14.87
CA SER A 34 -39.59 40.74 -15.81
C SER A 34 -40.22 39.59 -15.03
N ASN A 35 -41.49 39.78 -14.68
CA ASN A 35 -42.40 38.70 -14.33
C ASN A 35 -42.52 37.74 -15.53
N LEU A 36 -42.20 36.46 -15.32
CA LEU A 36 -42.71 35.41 -16.19
C LEU A 36 -43.19 34.24 -15.32
N SER A 37 -44.49 34.24 -15.07
CA SER A 37 -45.27 33.10 -14.64
C SER A 37 -45.57 32.25 -15.87
N THR A 38 -45.12 31.00 -15.91
CA THR A 38 -45.65 30.00 -16.85
C THR A 38 -45.69 28.63 -16.18
N ASP A 39 -46.92 28.26 -15.86
CA ASP A 39 -47.54 26.93 -15.86
C ASP A 39 -46.74 25.69 -15.44
N SER A 40 -47.14 25.20 -14.27
CA SER A 40 -47.08 23.82 -13.83
C SER A 40 -47.85 22.89 -14.78
N SER A 41 -47.15 22.27 -15.73
CA SER A 41 -47.62 21.08 -16.42
C SER A 41 -47.17 19.84 -15.64
N SER A 42 -48.11 19.26 -14.90
CA SER A 42 -48.00 17.96 -14.25
C SER A 42 -47.88 16.85 -15.30
N SER A 43 -46.64 16.56 -15.70
CA SER A 43 -46.27 15.34 -16.42
C SER A 43 -45.88 14.29 -15.39
N LYS A 44 -46.72 13.27 -15.21
CA LYS A 44 -46.35 12.02 -14.53
C LYS A 44 -45.32 11.31 -15.41
N THR A 45 -44.06 11.67 -15.27
CA THR A 45 -42.94 10.91 -15.80
C THR A 45 -42.70 9.78 -14.80
N GLU A 46 -43.09 8.56 -15.17
CA GLU A 46 -42.67 7.35 -14.48
C GLU A 46 -41.14 7.34 -14.48
N ASP A 47 -40.58 7.56 -13.29
CA ASP A 47 -39.15 7.63 -13.03
C ASP A 47 -38.54 6.30 -13.48
N PRO A 48 -37.67 6.27 -14.51
CA PRO A 48 -37.02 5.02 -14.91
C PRO A 48 -36.17 4.57 -13.72
N GLU A 49 -36.59 3.46 -13.12
CA GLU A 49 -35.88 2.77 -12.06
C GLU A 49 -34.42 2.60 -12.51
N LEU A 50 -33.55 3.47 -11.98
CA LEU A 50 -32.16 3.62 -12.39
C LEU A 50 -31.47 2.31 -12.04
N GLU A 51 -31.31 1.43 -13.03
CA GLU A 51 -30.62 0.16 -12.84
C GLU A 51 -29.24 0.44 -12.23
N GLU A 52 -29.07 0.00 -10.98
CA GLU A 52 -27.85 0.20 -10.21
C GLU A 52 -26.72 -0.52 -10.98
N PHE A 53 -25.87 0.27 -11.64
CA PHE A 53 -24.77 -0.26 -12.47
C PHE A 53 -23.86 -1.12 -11.58
N LYS A 54 -23.94 -2.44 -11.72
CA LYS A 54 -23.15 -3.37 -10.90
C LYS A 54 -21.70 -3.36 -11.37
N VAL A 55 -20.90 -2.50 -10.75
CA VAL A 55 -19.44 -2.46 -10.94
C VAL A 55 -18.83 -3.69 -10.28
N ASN A 56 -18.04 -4.48 -11.03
CA ASN A 56 -17.34 -5.64 -10.48
C ASN A 56 -16.09 -5.21 -9.67
N ASP A 57 -15.52 -6.13 -8.89
CA ASP A 57 -14.43 -5.78 -7.97
C ASP A 57 -13.12 -5.41 -8.66
N ALA A 58 -12.86 -5.96 -9.85
CA ALA A 58 -11.69 -5.58 -10.65
C ALA A 58 -11.81 -4.13 -11.17
N GLN A 59 -13.00 -3.74 -11.61
CA GLN A 59 -13.31 -2.37 -12.04
C GLN A 59 -13.23 -1.40 -10.86
N LYS A 60 -13.83 -1.72 -9.71
CA LYS A 60 -13.72 -0.91 -8.47
C LYS A 60 -12.26 -0.65 -8.11
N LYS A 61 -11.44 -1.71 -8.09
CA LYS A 61 -10.01 -1.64 -7.84
C LYS A 61 -9.30 -0.72 -8.83
N GLY A 62 -9.59 -0.84 -10.13
CA GLY A 62 -9.02 0.02 -11.16
C GLY A 62 -9.36 1.50 -10.97
N ILE A 63 -10.61 1.81 -10.62
CA ILE A 63 -11.08 3.18 -10.39
C ILE A 63 -10.38 3.77 -9.16
N MET A 64 -10.40 3.08 -8.02
CA MET A 64 -9.76 3.57 -6.79
C MET A 64 -8.27 3.81 -6.95
N LEU A 65 -7.56 2.91 -7.64
CA LEU A 65 -6.15 3.07 -7.99
C LEU A 65 -5.90 4.33 -8.80
N ASN A 66 -6.76 4.60 -9.79
CA ASN A 66 -6.64 5.79 -10.61
C ASN A 66 -6.85 7.08 -9.80
N ILE A 67 -7.78 7.07 -8.84
CA ILE A 67 -8.02 8.22 -7.96
C ILE A 67 -6.83 8.47 -7.05
N VAL A 68 -6.25 7.44 -6.43
CA VAL A 68 -5.03 7.58 -5.61
C VAL A 68 -3.87 8.14 -6.44
N ARG A 69 -3.69 7.65 -7.68
CA ARG A 69 -2.68 8.17 -8.60
C ARG A 69 -2.90 9.66 -8.87
N GLN A 70 -4.13 10.06 -9.18
CA GLN A 70 -4.48 11.45 -9.42
C GLN A 70 -4.27 12.32 -8.18
N TYR A 71 -4.61 11.83 -6.99
CA TYR A 71 -4.36 12.52 -5.73
C TYR A 71 -2.87 12.81 -5.53
N CYS A 72 -2.00 11.80 -5.66
CA CYS A 72 -0.55 11.98 -5.54
C CYS A 72 0.00 12.95 -6.59
N GLN A 73 -0.46 12.82 -7.84
CA GLN A 73 -0.04 13.68 -8.95
C GLN A 73 -0.47 15.14 -8.73
N SER A 74 -1.73 15.39 -8.39
CA SER A 74 -2.26 16.74 -8.15
C SER A 74 -1.49 17.48 -7.06
N ILE A 75 -1.04 16.80 -6.02
CA ILE A 75 -0.21 17.41 -4.96
C ILE A 75 1.19 17.74 -5.48
N ALA A 76 1.83 16.81 -6.20
CA ALA A 76 3.16 17.01 -6.77
C ALA A 76 3.18 18.17 -7.78
N GLU A 77 2.13 18.28 -8.61
CA GLU A 77 1.96 19.32 -9.63
C GLU A 77 1.34 20.61 -9.09
N LYS A 78 0.93 20.63 -7.81
CA LYS A 78 0.21 21.76 -7.17
C LYS A 78 -1.11 22.11 -7.88
N ASP A 79 -1.75 21.14 -8.53
CA ASP A 79 -3.08 21.27 -9.16
C ASP A 79 -4.18 20.98 -8.14
N TYR A 80 -4.45 21.98 -7.30
CA TYR A 80 -5.45 21.86 -6.23
C TYR A 80 -6.90 21.86 -6.73
N LYS A 81 -7.17 22.32 -7.96
CA LYS A 81 -8.50 22.22 -8.57
C LYS A 81 -8.80 20.78 -8.97
N LYS A 82 -7.82 20.11 -9.59
CA LYS A 82 -7.94 18.68 -9.86
C LYS A 82 -8.02 17.88 -8.56
N LEU A 83 -7.23 18.23 -7.55
CA LEU A 83 -7.30 17.60 -6.22
C LEU A 83 -8.73 17.68 -5.63
N GLU A 84 -9.34 18.86 -5.65
CA GLU A 84 -10.69 19.12 -5.15
C GLU A 84 -11.72 18.18 -5.78
N SER A 85 -11.63 17.94 -7.10
CA SER A 85 -12.57 17.09 -7.84
C SER A 85 -12.56 15.60 -7.44
N LEU A 86 -11.58 15.16 -6.65
CA LEU A 86 -11.48 13.77 -6.20
C LEU A 86 -12.27 13.49 -4.91
N PHE A 87 -12.77 14.53 -4.25
CA PHE A 87 -13.47 14.45 -2.97
C PHE A 87 -14.98 14.65 -3.14
N ALA A 88 -15.76 14.04 -2.25
CA ALA A 88 -17.19 14.31 -2.15
C ALA A 88 -17.42 15.75 -1.66
N ASP A 89 -18.62 16.30 -1.91
CA ASP A 89 -18.97 17.64 -1.43
C ASP A 89 -18.88 17.74 0.10
N SER A 90 -19.24 16.65 0.80
CA SER A 90 -19.06 16.50 2.24
C SER A 90 -18.09 15.36 2.55
N VAL A 91 -17.04 15.68 3.31
CA VAL A 91 -15.98 14.74 3.70
C VAL A 91 -15.98 14.59 5.22
N ASN A 92 -16.18 13.36 5.68
CA ASN A 92 -16.24 13.03 7.10
C ASN A 92 -14.92 13.37 7.81
N GLN A 93 -13.79 13.01 7.17
CA GLN A 93 -12.47 13.27 7.71
C GLN A 93 -11.40 13.41 6.61
N TYR A 94 -10.54 14.41 6.74
CA TYR A 94 -9.32 14.54 5.94
C TYR A 94 -8.15 14.88 6.86
N ALA A 95 -7.24 13.93 7.08
CA ALA A 95 -6.18 14.02 8.07
C ALA A 95 -6.75 14.41 9.46
N PHE A 96 -6.52 15.67 9.88
CA PHE A 96 -7.03 16.22 11.14
C PHE A 96 -8.33 17.05 10.98
N LEU A 97 -8.76 17.37 9.76
CA LEU A 97 -10.01 18.07 9.48
C LEU A 97 -11.18 17.09 9.59
N LYS A 98 -12.22 17.45 10.34
CA LYS A 98 -13.46 16.66 10.48
C LYS A 98 -14.63 17.43 9.92
N ASN A 99 -15.60 16.74 9.32
CA ASN A 99 -16.81 17.34 8.75
C ASN A 99 -16.49 18.53 7.84
N THR A 100 -15.59 18.30 6.88
CA THR A 100 -15.02 19.33 6.00
C THR A 100 -15.62 19.23 4.60
N THR A 101 -15.36 20.21 3.74
CA THR A 101 -15.70 20.15 2.30
C THR A 101 -14.46 19.93 1.44
N LYS A 102 -14.66 19.54 0.18
CA LYS A 102 -13.57 19.41 -0.81
C LYS A 102 -12.81 20.71 -1.06
N GLU A 103 -13.49 21.86 -1.05
CA GLU A 103 -12.87 23.19 -1.22
C GLU A 103 -11.95 23.53 -0.06
N GLN A 104 -12.40 23.23 1.18
CA GLN A 104 -11.59 23.41 2.39
C GLN A 104 -10.35 22.52 2.37
N ILE A 105 -10.47 21.27 1.90
CA ILE A 105 -9.33 20.36 1.72
C ILE A 105 -8.34 20.93 0.70
N ALA A 106 -8.81 21.35 -0.48
CA ALA A 106 -7.95 21.91 -1.52
C ALA A 106 -7.22 23.17 -1.03
N LEU A 107 -7.92 24.05 -0.30
CA LEU A 107 -7.34 25.24 0.32
C LEU A 107 -6.28 24.89 1.37
N GLU A 108 -6.58 23.93 2.26
CA GLU A 108 -5.64 23.50 3.29
C GLU A 108 -4.40 22.85 2.68
N MET A 109 -4.55 22.05 1.62
CA MET A 109 -3.43 21.44 0.92
C MET A 109 -2.55 22.46 0.22
N LYS A 110 -3.18 23.47 -0.40
CA LYS A 110 -2.46 24.61 -0.97
C LYS A 110 -1.67 25.36 0.10
N ARG A 111 -2.26 25.60 1.27
CA ARG A 111 -1.62 26.25 2.41
C ARG A 111 -0.46 25.40 2.93
N PHE A 112 -0.68 24.11 3.17
CA PHE A 112 0.31 23.20 3.74
C PHE A 112 1.52 23.07 2.82
N TYR A 113 1.33 22.92 1.51
CA TYR A 113 2.43 22.79 0.54
C TYR A 113 2.97 24.12 0.02
N ALA A 114 2.48 25.26 0.54
CA ALA A 114 3.04 26.57 0.22
C ALA A 114 4.54 26.62 0.58
N GLY A 115 5.37 27.07 -0.36
CA GLY A 115 6.82 27.17 -0.18
C GLY A 115 7.60 25.85 -0.26
N LYS A 116 6.96 24.68 -0.19
CA LYS A 116 7.63 23.39 -0.37
C LYS A 116 8.03 23.19 -1.83
N LYS A 117 9.26 22.71 -2.05
CA LYS A 117 9.84 22.39 -3.36
C LYS A 117 10.02 20.88 -3.52
N ASP A 118 10.05 20.43 -4.77
CA ASP A 118 10.32 19.02 -5.13
C ASP A 118 9.43 18.03 -4.37
N ILE A 119 8.14 18.37 -4.25
CA ILE A 119 7.14 17.55 -3.58
C ILE A 119 6.95 16.26 -4.39
N ARG A 120 7.13 15.13 -3.73
CA ARG A 120 6.95 13.81 -4.33
C ARG A 120 6.09 12.96 -3.41
N LEU A 121 4.98 12.45 -3.96
CA LEU A 121 4.10 11.48 -3.32
C LEU A 121 4.06 10.23 -4.20
N VAL A 122 4.37 9.07 -3.61
CA VAL A 122 4.38 7.78 -4.32
C VAL A 122 3.63 6.76 -3.49
N ALA A 123 2.55 6.21 -4.04
CA ALA A 123 1.82 5.12 -3.43
C ALA A 123 2.47 3.77 -3.77
N ASP A 124 2.57 2.88 -2.78
CA ASP A 124 3.02 1.49 -2.97
C ASP A 124 1.83 0.59 -3.29
N TYR A 125 1.58 0.40 -4.59
CA TYR A 125 0.48 -0.42 -5.07
C TYR A 125 0.66 -1.92 -4.81
N GLY A 126 1.89 -2.38 -4.51
CA GLY A 126 2.17 -3.78 -4.21
C GLY A 126 1.66 -4.20 -2.82
N GLU A 127 1.65 -3.26 -1.87
CA GLU A 127 1.23 -3.47 -0.49
C GLU A 127 -0.20 -3.00 -0.21
N MET A 128 -0.96 -2.62 -1.24
CA MET A 128 -2.31 -2.11 -1.05
C MET A 128 -3.30 -3.22 -0.66
N LYS A 129 -4.32 -2.85 0.10
CA LYS A 129 -5.43 -3.72 0.48
C LYS A 129 -6.74 -3.01 0.20
N ILE A 130 -7.65 -3.67 -0.50
CA ILE A 130 -8.97 -3.16 -0.82
C ILE A 130 -10.00 -4.06 -0.16
N LYS A 131 -10.97 -3.45 0.49
CA LYS A 131 -12.17 -4.12 1.02
C LYS A 131 -13.36 -3.19 0.76
N ASP A 132 -14.30 -3.64 -0.05
CA ASP A 132 -15.47 -2.84 -0.46
C ASP A 132 -15.06 -1.48 -1.03
N TYR A 133 -15.49 -0.37 -0.40
CA TYR A 133 -15.13 1.00 -0.75
C TYR A 133 -14.02 1.58 0.14
N THR A 134 -13.23 0.73 0.78
CA THR A 134 -12.11 1.12 1.63
C THR A 134 -10.79 0.63 1.04
N LEU A 135 -9.85 1.55 0.89
CA LEU A 135 -8.50 1.30 0.38
C LEU A 135 -7.47 1.65 1.46
N ASN A 136 -6.63 0.70 1.79
CA ASN A 136 -5.46 0.89 2.63
C ASN A 136 -4.21 0.81 1.75
N ILE A 137 -3.43 1.89 1.66
CA ILE A 137 -2.21 1.94 0.84
C ILE A 137 -1.05 2.68 1.53
N PRO A 138 0.19 2.16 1.48
CA PRO A 138 1.34 2.93 1.89
C PRO A 138 1.62 4.07 0.90
N ILE A 139 1.94 5.25 1.41
CA ILE A 139 2.33 6.44 0.64
C ILE A 139 3.65 6.97 1.19
N PHE A 140 4.65 7.02 0.32
CA PHE A 140 5.90 7.72 0.57
C PHE A 140 5.75 9.20 0.19
N ILE A 141 6.09 10.08 1.12
CA ILE A 141 6.01 11.53 0.94
C ILE A 141 7.40 12.13 1.16
N SER A 142 7.85 12.98 0.25
CA SER A 142 9.09 13.73 0.41
C SER A 142 9.04 15.13 -0.17
N TRP A 143 9.78 16.05 0.44
CA TRP A 143 10.12 17.37 -0.10
C TRP A 143 11.42 17.82 0.54
N GLU A 144 12.34 18.39 -0.24
CA GLU A 144 13.66 18.83 0.24
C GLU A 144 14.39 17.74 1.07
N LYS A 145 14.56 17.95 2.39
CA LYS A 145 15.19 17.02 3.33
C LYS A 145 14.18 16.17 4.11
N TYR A 146 12.88 16.44 3.98
CA TYR A 146 11.83 15.70 4.66
C TYR A 146 11.47 14.44 3.88
N LYS A 147 11.33 13.33 4.60
CA LYS A 147 10.84 12.04 4.09
C LYS A 147 9.98 11.39 5.16
N ALA A 148 8.85 10.83 4.75
CA ALA A 148 7.98 10.05 5.62
C ALA A 148 7.30 8.93 4.85
N ASP A 149 7.19 7.78 5.50
CA ASP A 149 6.36 6.66 5.08
C ASP A 149 5.06 6.69 5.89
N THR A 150 3.93 6.75 5.20
CA THR A 150 2.59 6.82 5.80
C THR A 150 1.70 5.72 5.27
N GLN A 151 0.75 5.25 6.07
CA GLN A 151 -0.30 4.34 5.63
C GLN A 151 -1.56 5.17 5.53
N ALA A 152 -2.04 5.37 4.31
CA ALA A 152 -3.31 6.00 4.07
C ALA A 152 -4.44 4.96 4.16
N GLU A 153 -5.51 5.32 4.86
CA GLU A 153 -6.81 4.67 4.76
C GLU A 153 -7.79 5.66 4.10
N ILE A 154 -8.34 5.25 2.97
CA ILE A 154 -9.20 6.05 2.12
C ILE A 154 -10.55 5.34 2.00
N ILE A 155 -11.63 6.06 2.30
CA ILE A 155 -13.00 5.57 2.15
C ILE A 155 -13.66 6.36 1.03
N PHE A 156 -14.28 5.63 0.10
CA PHE A 156 -14.99 6.17 -1.03
C PHE A 156 -16.51 6.03 -0.85
N ASP A 157 -17.28 6.92 -1.47
CA ASP A 157 -18.72 6.70 -1.68
C ASP A 157 -18.98 5.77 -2.88
N LYS A 158 -20.26 5.50 -3.18
CA LYS A 158 -20.68 4.67 -4.33
C LYS A 158 -20.30 5.28 -5.70
N ALA A 159 -20.08 6.60 -5.76
CA ALA A 159 -19.63 7.31 -6.95
C ALA A 159 -18.09 7.42 -7.02
N PHE A 160 -17.38 6.74 -6.10
CA PHE A 160 -15.94 6.74 -5.94
C PHE A 160 -15.33 8.10 -5.56
N ASN A 161 -16.10 9.03 -4.99
CA ASN A 161 -15.50 10.23 -4.41
C ASN A 161 -14.93 9.92 -3.02
N MET A 162 -13.80 10.51 -2.66
CA MET A 162 -13.22 10.33 -1.33
C MET A 162 -14.09 11.04 -0.27
N VAL A 163 -14.63 10.26 0.68
CA VAL A 163 -15.41 10.74 1.84
C VAL A 163 -14.62 10.67 3.15
N SER A 164 -13.50 9.94 3.16
CA SER A 164 -12.55 9.94 4.27
C SER A 164 -11.14 9.67 3.77
N PHE A 165 -10.17 10.37 4.34
CA PHE A 165 -8.74 10.15 4.13
C PHE A 165 -8.02 10.32 5.46
N THR A 166 -7.40 9.26 5.98
CA THR A 166 -6.62 9.32 7.22
C THR A 166 -5.23 8.73 7.01
N GLU A 167 -4.24 9.32 7.68
CA GLU A 167 -2.85 8.88 7.62
C GLU A 167 -2.38 8.45 9.00
N LYS A 168 -1.60 7.38 9.04
CA LYS A 168 -0.83 6.96 10.23
C LYS A 168 0.61 6.64 9.83
N PRO A 169 1.58 6.70 10.74
CA PRO A 169 2.94 6.28 10.44
C PRO A 169 2.96 4.86 9.86
N TYR A 170 3.58 4.67 8.70
CA TYR A 170 3.77 3.34 8.11
C TYR A 170 5.08 2.77 8.64
N ILE A 171 4.94 1.87 9.59
CA ILE A 171 6.05 1.02 10.01
C ILE A 171 6.02 -0.17 9.07
N LYS A 172 6.82 -0.13 8.00
CA LYS A 172 7.05 -1.32 7.18
C LYS A 172 7.46 -2.44 8.14
N ALA A 173 6.70 -3.54 8.14
CA ALA A 173 7.08 -4.70 8.92
C ALA A 173 8.54 -4.98 8.59
N LYS A 174 9.42 -5.02 9.61
CA LYS A 174 10.82 -5.32 9.36
C LYS A 174 10.82 -6.63 8.59
N GLU A 175 11.54 -6.67 7.47
CA GLU A 175 11.64 -7.84 6.59
C GLU A 175 11.90 -9.12 7.41
N GLY A 176 12.61 -9.01 8.55
CA GLY A 176 12.83 -10.08 9.52
C GLY A 176 11.62 -10.62 10.29
N ASP A 177 10.47 -9.93 10.37
CA ASP A 177 9.32 -10.38 11.17
C ASP A 177 8.37 -11.31 10.39
N LYS A 178 8.30 -11.20 9.05
CA LYS A 178 7.65 -12.23 8.20
C LYS A 178 8.55 -13.46 8.05
N VAL A 179 9.86 -13.22 8.03
CA VAL A 179 10.89 -14.21 7.77
C VAL A 179 11.21 -15.10 9.00
N LYS A 180 10.98 -14.62 10.23
CA LYS A 180 11.17 -15.40 11.47
C LYS A 180 10.31 -16.67 11.59
N ASN A 181 9.29 -16.83 10.75
CA ASN A 181 8.44 -18.02 10.78
C ASN A 181 8.97 -19.20 9.96
N TRP A 182 10.04 -19.03 9.15
CA TRP A 182 10.59 -20.14 8.37
C TRP A 182 11.61 -21.00 9.12
N ALA A 183 12.14 -20.53 10.25
CA ALA A 183 13.07 -21.32 11.03
C ALA A 183 12.38 -22.60 11.54
N GLY A 184 13.04 -23.75 11.36
CA GLY A 184 12.48 -25.02 11.74
C GLY A 184 12.94 -26.18 10.86
N LYS A 185 12.43 -27.36 11.19
CA LYS A 185 12.69 -28.61 10.48
C LYS A 185 11.49 -28.96 9.61
N TYR A 186 11.77 -29.35 8.39
CA TYR A 186 10.79 -29.72 7.38
C TYR A 186 11.11 -31.11 6.84
N VAL A 187 10.08 -31.87 6.48
CA VAL A 187 10.19 -33.21 5.92
C VAL A 187 9.55 -33.24 4.54
N ILE A 188 10.21 -33.89 3.59
CA ILE A 188 9.70 -34.03 2.23
C ILE A 188 8.43 -34.90 2.19
N GLU A 189 7.39 -34.43 1.52
CA GLU A 189 6.16 -35.21 1.28
C GLU A 189 6.24 -35.97 -0.05
N GLY A 190 5.93 -37.27 -0.03
CA GLY A 190 5.57 -38.03 -1.25
C GLY A 190 6.69 -38.30 -2.27
N GLY A 191 7.96 -38.12 -1.91
CA GLY A 191 9.09 -38.40 -2.81
C GLY A 191 9.49 -39.89 -2.88
N ARG A 192 10.13 -40.28 -4.00
CA ARG A 192 10.84 -41.58 -4.13
C ARG A 192 12.14 -41.66 -3.32
N GLN A 193 12.57 -40.54 -2.73
CA GLN A 193 13.76 -40.47 -1.93
C GLN A 193 13.44 -40.76 -0.46
N GLU A 194 14.30 -41.54 0.15
CA GLU A 194 14.33 -41.80 1.58
C GLU A 194 14.39 -40.48 2.36
N GLU A 195 13.75 -40.45 3.53
CA GLU A 195 13.47 -39.27 4.35
C GLU A 195 14.54 -38.15 4.25
N ALA A 196 14.24 -37.10 3.48
CA ALA A 196 15.05 -35.89 3.43
C ALA A 196 14.53 -34.87 4.44
N PHE A 197 15.46 -34.25 5.16
CA PHE A 197 15.19 -33.20 6.14
C PHE A 197 15.78 -31.88 5.67
N LEU A 198 14.96 -30.84 5.59
CA LEU A 198 15.40 -29.46 5.41
C LEU A 198 15.31 -28.75 6.76
N GLU A 199 16.40 -28.14 7.20
CA GLU A 199 16.43 -27.31 8.41
C GLU A 199 16.85 -25.90 8.03
N ILE A 200 16.00 -24.92 8.31
CA ILE A 200 16.35 -23.50 8.18
C ILE A 200 16.89 -23.03 9.54
N THR A 201 18.21 -22.82 9.62
CA THR A 201 18.96 -22.63 10.87
C THR A 201 18.99 -21.17 11.33
N ALA A 202 19.12 -20.24 10.37
CA ALA A 202 19.15 -18.81 10.64
C ALA A 202 18.52 -18.04 9.49
N ILE A 203 17.88 -16.91 9.81
CA ILE A 203 17.30 -16.06 8.79
C ILE A 203 17.43 -14.58 9.13
N SER A 204 17.81 -13.81 8.12
CA SER A 204 17.98 -12.36 8.16
C SER A 204 17.10 -11.70 7.09
N ALA A 205 17.10 -10.36 7.02
CA ALA A 205 16.35 -9.62 6.01
C ALA A 205 16.74 -9.97 4.56
N LYS A 206 17.96 -10.47 4.31
CA LYS A 206 18.49 -10.69 2.95
C LYS A 206 18.89 -12.12 2.65
N LYS A 207 18.99 -12.97 3.67
CA LYS A 207 19.59 -14.30 3.55
C LYS A 207 18.93 -15.28 4.49
N LEU A 208 18.85 -16.54 4.05
CA LEU A 208 18.52 -17.70 4.88
C LEU A 208 19.68 -18.70 4.84
N GLU A 209 20.01 -19.25 5.99
CA GLU A 209 20.95 -20.35 6.14
C GLU A 209 20.16 -21.64 6.29
N PHE A 210 20.60 -22.69 5.61
CA PHE A 210 19.89 -23.97 5.59
C PHE A 210 20.85 -25.16 5.67
N SER A 211 20.32 -26.28 6.16
CA SER A 211 20.96 -27.59 6.10
C SER A 211 19.98 -28.62 5.55
N ILE A 212 20.40 -29.40 4.56
CA ILE A 212 19.67 -30.54 4.04
C ILE A 212 20.37 -31.82 4.49
N ARG A 213 19.62 -32.80 4.99
CA ARG A 213 20.13 -34.11 5.38
C ARG A 213 19.32 -35.21 4.72
N LEU A 214 19.99 -36.27 4.32
CA LEU A 214 19.37 -37.50 3.84
C LEU A 214 19.45 -38.57 4.94
N ALA A 215 18.49 -39.49 4.96
CA ALA A 215 18.57 -40.67 5.81
C ALA A 215 19.81 -41.51 5.48
N GLU A 216 20.43 -42.11 6.51
CA GLU A 216 21.69 -42.85 6.37
C GLU A 216 21.58 -44.17 5.58
N ASN A 217 20.35 -44.63 5.32
CA ASN A 217 20.09 -45.94 4.72
C ASN A 217 19.95 -45.93 3.19
N GLY A 218 20.11 -44.76 2.55
CA GLY A 218 19.77 -44.59 1.15
C GLY A 218 20.92 -44.74 0.17
N ASP A 219 20.57 -44.94 -1.10
CA ASP A 219 21.50 -45.05 -2.23
C ASP A 219 22.30 -43.74 -2.49
N CYS A 220 21.91 -42.65 -1.83
CA CYS A 220 22.54 -41.35 -1.94
C CYS A 220 23.85 -41.27 -1.14
N LYS A 221 24.95 -40.94 -1.83
CA LYS A 221 26.24 -40.68 -1.15
C LYS A 221 26.26 -39.29 -0.53
N GLY A 222 26.54 -39.22 0.77
CA GLY A 222 26.67 -37.98 1.53
C GLY A 222 25.45 -37.69 2.40
N THR A 223 25.69 -37.28 3.64
CA THR A 223 24.65 -37.20 4.68
C THR A 223 24.14 -35.78 4.96
N LYS A 224 24.87 -34.75 4.50
CA LYS A 224 24.57 -33.36 4.85
C LYS A 224 25.08 -32.36 3.81
N PHE A 225 24.21 -31.44 3.42
CA PHE A 225 24.52 -30.23 2.66
C PHE A 225 24.15 -29.00 3.50
N GLU A 226 24.96 -27.96 3.46
CA GLU A 226 24.73 -26.69 4.14
C GLU A 226 25.00 -25.56 3.15
N GLY A 227 24.15 -24.54 3.17
CA GLY A 227 24.25 -23.45 2.22
C GLY A 227 23.60 -22.17 2.72
N THR A 228 23.73 -21.12 1.91
CA THR A 228 23.07 -19.84 2.12
C THR A 228 22.31 -19.45 0.87
N ALA A 229 21.04 -19.09 1.02
CA ALA A 229 20.23 -18.53 -0.04
C ALA A 229 19.93 -17.05 0.21
N ILE A 230 19.94 -16.26 -0.86
CA ILE A 230 19.54 -14.85 -0.87
C ILE A 230 18.03 -14.78 -1.00
N ILE A 231 17.38 -14.01 -0.14
CA ILE A 231 15.94 -13.75 -0.21
C ILE A 231 15.69 -12.75 -1.34
N LEU A 232 14.91 -13.16 -2.33
CA LEU A 232 14.56 -12.38 -3.51
C LEU A 232 13.23 -11.63 -3.30
N SER A 233 12.30 -12.23 -2.55
CA SER A 233 11.00 -11.66 -2.19
C SER A 233 10.48 -12.29 -0.90
N ASP A 234 9.27 -11.89 -0.47
CA ASP A 234 8.61 -12.47 0.70
C ASP A 234 8.37 -14.00 0.61
N THR A 235 8.34 -14.54 -0.60
CA THR A 235 8.02 -15.95 -0.88
C THR A 235 9.12 -16.67 -1.65
N GLU A 236 10.24 -16.02 -1.95
CA GLU A 236 11.28 -16.61 -2.80
C GLU A 236 12.68 -16.37 -2.25
N ALA A 237 13.51 -17.41 -2.31
CA ALA A 237 14.94 -17.31 -2.08
C ALA A 237 15.72 -18.20 -3.05
N SER A 238 17.02 -17.92 -3.20
CA SER A 238 17.89 -18.69 -4.10
C SER A 238 19.33 -18.74 -3.63
N THR A 239 20.01 -19.88 -3.83
CA THR A 239 21.47 -19.95 -3.67
C THR A 239 22.20 -19.17 -4.78
N THR A 240 23.47 -18.85 -4.53
CA THR A 240 24.36 -18.14 -5.47
C THR A 240 25.69 -18.88 -5.69
N GLU A 241 25.74 -20.19 -5.44
CA GLU A 241 27.00 -20.94 -5.43
C GLU A 241 27.64 -21.05 -6.81
N SER A 242 26.85 -21.17 -7.90
CA SER A 242 27.30 -20.96 -9.28
C SER A 242 26.10 -20.82 -10.24
N GLU A 243 26.32 -20.28 -11.44
CA GLU A 243 25.25 -20.16 -12.46
C GLU A 243 24.67 -21.53 -12.85
N ASP A 244 25.51 -22.57 -12.85
CA ASP A 244 25.16 -23.94 -13.22
C ASP A 244 24.63 -24.76 -12.03
N CYS A 245 24.61 -24.18 -10.83
CA CYS A 245 24.15 -24.85 -9.62
C CYS A 245 23.38 -23.90 -8.71
N LYS A 246 22.07 -23.86 -8.93
CA LYS A 246 21.15 -22.99 -8.24
C LYS A 246 20.01 -23.79 -7.64
N MET A 247 19.75 -23.57 -6.36
CA MET A 247 18.55 -24.02 -5.66
C MET A 247 17.61 -22.83 -5.48
N SER A 248 16.34 -23.02 -5.80
CA SER A 248 15.26 -22.06 -5.56
C SER A 248 14.35 -22.58 -4.47
N PHE A 249 13.99 -21.68 -3.55
CA PHE A 249 13.09 -21.94 -2.43
C PHE A 249 11.85 -21.09 -2.63
N ILE A 250 10.69 -21.74 -2.67
CA ILE A 250 9.39 -21.07 -2.59
C ILE A 250 8.90 -21.25 -1.15
N LEU A 251 8.74 -20.15 -0.43
CA LEU A 251 8.49 -20.09 1.00
C LEU A 251 6.98 -19.87 1.25
N GLU A 252 6.31 -20.85 1.83
CA GLU A 252 4.88 -20.83 2.17
C GLU A 252 4.65 -21.23 3.63
N LYS A 253 3.57 -20.74 4.28
CA LYS A 253 3.46 -20.66 5.76
C LYS A 253 3.92 -21.89 6.55
N GLU A 254 3.63 -23.09 6.06
CA GLU A 254 4.05 -24.35 6.67
C GLU A 254 4.81 -25.27 5.70
N GLN A 255 5.19 -24.76 4.51
CA GLN A 255 5.77 -25.53 3.43
C GLN A 255 6.90 -24.78 2.71
N ILE A 256 7.94 -25.51 2.30
CA ILE A 256 8.99 -24.98 1.44
C ILE A 256 9.06 -25.87 0.22
N THR A 257 8.82 -25.30 -0.97
CA THR A 257 9.12 -26.01 -2.22
C THR A 257 10.56 -25.73 -2.60
N LEU A 258 11.36 -26.78 -2.70
CA LEU A 258 12.73 -26.71 -3.17
C LEU A 258 12.78 -27.18 -4.63
N LYS A 259 13.39 -26.37 -5.50
CA LYS A 259 13.66 -26.71 -6.90
C LYS A 259 15.14 -26.58 -7.18
N GLU A 260 15.69 -27.51 -7.93
CA GLU A 260 17.08 -27.49 -8.37
C GLU A 260 17.16 -27.25 -9.86
N VAL A 261 18.18 -26.51 -10.30
CA VAL A 261 18.54 -26.52 -11.72
C VAL A 261 19.17 -27.88 -12.05
N PRO A 262 18.66 -28.60 -13.07
CA PRO A 262 19.21 -29.89 -13.46
C PRO A 262 20.70 -29.81 -13.79
N GLY A 263 21.46 -30.83 -13.41
CA GLY A 263 22.88 -30.95 -13.76
C GLY A 263 23.86 -30.33 -12.75
N CYS A 264 23.39 -29.87 -11.58
CA CYS A 264 24.33 -29.45 -10.55
C CYS A 264 25.13 -30.64 -9.99
N THR A 265 26.44 -30.64 -10.25
CA THR A 265 27.42 -31.57 -9.66
C THR A 265 28.19 -30.97 -8.49
N ALA A 266 27.92 -29.70 -8.13
CA ALA A 266 28.67 -28.98 -7.11
C ALA A 266 28.32 -29.45 -5.69
N HIS A 267 27.10 -29.94 -5.47
CA HIS A 267 26.76 -30.59 -4.22
C HIS A 267 27.52 -31.92 -4.14
N LYS A 268 28.22 -32.19 -3.04
CA LYS A 268 28.87 -33.49 -2.78
C LYS A 268 27.89 -34.68 -2.73
N ILE A 269 26.60 -34.39 -2.79
CA ILE A 269 25.51 -35.35 -2.70
C ILE A 269 24.98 -35.61 -4.12
N ALA A 270 25.05 -36.86 -4.57
CA ALA A 270 24.64 -37.28 -5.91
C ALA A 270 23.11 -37.49 -6.04
N CYS A 271 22.31 -36.73 -5.28
CA CYS A 271 20.86 -36.85 -5.24
C CYS A 271 20.21 -35.48 -5.36
N SER A 272 19.01 -35.46 -5.93
CA SER A 272 18.23 -34.23 -6.08
C SER A 272 17.38 -33.95 -4.85
N PHE A 273 17.36 -32.73 -4.36
CA PHE A 273 16.51 -32.33 -3.23
C PHE A 273 15.17 -31.74 -3.66
N GLU A 274 14.79 -31.88 -4.92
CA GLU A 274 13.53 -31.31 -5.43
C GLU A 274 12.32 -31.92 -4.72
N GLY A 275 11.45 -31.06 -4.18
CA GLY A 275 10.25 -31.50 -3.50
C GLY A 275 9.58 -30.44 -2.64
N ILE A 276 8.45 -30.84 -2.05
CA ILE A 276 7.70 -30.02 -1.09
C ILE A 276 8.04 -30.51 0.31
N TYR A 277 8.56 -29.61 1.13
CA TYR A 277 8.98 -29.86 2.49
C TYR A 277 7.98 -29.24 3.46
N THR A 278 7.28 -30.06 4.25
CA THR A 278 6.29 -29.59 5.23
C THR A 278 6.91 -29.46 6.61
N LYS A 279 6.60 -28.37 7.31
CA LYS A 279 7.13 -28.06 8.62
C LYS A 279 6.67 -29.10 9.64
N LYS A 280 7.60 -29.68 10.39
CA LYS A 280 7.25 -30.52 11.54
C LYS A 280 6.66 -29.62 12.63
N SER A 281 5.43 -29.94 13.05
CA SER A 281 4.90 -29.42 14.31
C SER A 281 5.88 -29.81 15.42
N LYS A 282 6.22 -28.84 16.28
CA LYS A 282 6.87 -29.14 17.56
C LYS A 282 5.98 -30.02 18.43
#